data_AF-A0A452YTG6-F1
#
_entry.id   AF-A0A452YTG6-F1
#
_cell.length_a   1.000
_cell.length_b   1.000
_cell.length_c   1.000
_cell.angle_alpha   90.00
_cell.angle_beta   90.00
_cell.angle_gamma   90.00
#
_symmetry.space_group_name_H-M   'P 1'
#
loop_
_entity.id
_entity.type
_entity.pdbx_description
1 polymer ?
#
loop_
_entity_poly.entity_id
_entity_poly.type
_entity_poly.pdbx_seq_one_letter_code
_entity_poly.pdbx_strand_id
1 'polypeptide(L)'
;QIKCQKPSPCSDKPITIFITDKNYEPIAPYHIDLSGKAFGAMAPPGKEQTLRSFGELELQFRRVRCKYAPGTKITFHVEKGSNPNYLAVLVKFVSDDGDVVQMDIQESKSP
;
A
#
# COMPACT_ATOMS: atom_id res chain seq x y z
N GLN A 1 -7.34 0.08 5.23
CA GLN A 1 -7.91 1.39 5.59
C GLN A 1 -7.31 1.84 6.89
N ILE A 2 -7.05 3.15 7.02
CA ILE A 2 -6.57 3.80 8.23
C ILE A 2 -7.44 5.01 8.54
N LYS A 3 -7.56 5.37 9.82
CA LYS A 3 -8.33 6.51 10.29
C LYS A 3 -7.69 7.08 11.56
N CYS A 4 -7.63 8.40 11.70
CA CYS A 4 -7.30 9.05 12.96
C CYS A 4 -8.51 9.83 13.50
N GLN A 5 -8.61 9.95 14.82
CA GLN A 5 -9.71 10.66 15.51
C GLN A 5 -9.20 11.83 16.34
N LYS A 6 -7.99 11.71 16.89
CA LYS A 6 -7.29 12.72 17.67
C LYS A 6 -5.79 12.66 17.33
N PRO A 7 -5.03 13.74 17.54
CA PRO A 7 -5.48 15.09 17.91
C PRO A 7 -6.21 15.80 16.76
N SER A 8 -6.87 16.92 17.04
CA SER A 8 -7.32 17.82 15.95
C SER A 8 -6.10 18.33 15.18
N PRO A 9 -6.05 18.27 13.84
CA PRO A 9 -7.19 18.14 12.94
C PRO A 9 -7.28 16.77 12.25
N CYS A 10 -7.68 15.73 12.97
CA CYS A 10 -8.14 14.47 12.37
C CYS A 10 -9.55 14.60 11.79
N SER A 11 -9.78 14.04 10.61
CA SER A 11 -11.09 14.09 9.93
C SER A 11 -12.11 13.08 10.44
N ASP A 12 -11.67 12.07 11.22
CA ASP A 12 -12.46 10.88 11.56
C ASP A 12 -13.05 10.15 10.34
N LYS A 13 -12.48 10.35 9.14
CA LYS A 13 -12.83 9.63 7.93
C LYS A 13 -11.71 8.67 7.55
N PRO A 14 -12.03 7.40 7.24
CA PRO A 14 -11.01 6.45 6.84
C PRO A 14 -10.49 6.74 5.43
N ILE A 15 -9.20 6.55 5.22
CA ILE A 15 -8.58 6.51 3.89
C ILE A 15 -8.07 5.11 3.59
N THR A 16 -7.93 4.79 2.31
CA THR A 16 -7.29 3.56 1.84
C THR A 16 -5.84 3.85 1.46
N ILE A 17 -4.92 3.04 1.98
CA ILE A 17 -3.50 3.06 1.65
C ILE A 17 -3.11 1.72 1.04
N PHE A 18 -1.97 1.69 0.35
CA PHE A 18 -1.32 0.47 -0.11
C PHE A 18 -0.02 0.29 0.67
N ILE A 19 0.30 -0.95 1.03
CA ILE A 19 1.59 -1.29 1.62
C ILE A 19 2.55 -1.54 0.45
N THR A 20 3.58 -0.72 0.34
CA THR A 20 4.56 -0.77 -0.76
C THR A 20 6.00 -0.91 -0.28
N ASP A 21 6.20 -0.87 1.03
CA ASP A 21 7.50 -1.01 1.69
C ASP A 21 7.30 -1.63 3.09
N LYS A 22 8.39 -1.80 3.83
CA LYS A 22 8.42 -2.47 5.13
C LYS A 22 8.99 -1.54 6.22
N ASN A 23 8.50 -1.72 7.45
CA ASN A 23 9.07 -1.11 8.64
C ASN A 23 9.22 -2.19 9.73
N TYR A 24 10.45 -2.33 10.26
CA TYR A 24 10.78 -3.30 11.32
C TYR A 24 11.19 -2.63 12.63
N GLU A 25 11.06 -1.31 12.75
CA GLU A 25 11.42 -0.59 13.97
C GLU A 25 10.45 -0.93 15.12
N PRO A 26 10.96 -1.37 16.28
CA PRO A 26 10.15 -1.92 17.36
C PRO A 26 9.56 -0.83 18.28
N ILE A 27 8.98 0.22 17.72
CA ILE A 27 8.44 1.34 18.53
C ILE A 27 7.02 1.06 19.06
N ALA A 28 6.28 0.16 18.43
CA ALA A 28 4.92 -0.24 18.79
C ALA A 28 4.58 -1.64 18.23
N PRO A 29 3.56 -2.35 18.75
CA PRO A 29 3.10 -3.61 18.17
C PRO A 29 2.72 -3.50 16.68
N TYR A 30 2.19 -2.34 16.27
CA TYR A 30 1.92 -2.00 14.89
C TYR A 30 2.38 -0.56 14.63
N HIS A 31 3.32 -0.40 13.69
CA HIS A 31 3.82 0.90 13.24
C HIS A 31 3.62 1.01 11.73
N ILE A 32 2.75 1.93 11.30
CA ILE A 32 2.51 2.21 9.87
C ILE A 32 3.22 3.52 9.54
N ASP A 33 4.39 3.41 8.92
CA ASP A 33 5.10 4.58 8.41
C ASP A 33 4.49 5.02 7.08
N LEU A 34 3.92 6.22 7.08
CA LEU A 34 3.11 6.74 5.99
C LEU A 34 3.91 7.76 5.20
N SER A 35 3.80 7.69 3.87
CA SER A 35 4.15 8.86 3.04
C SER A 35 3.40 10.11 3.53
N GLY A 36 4.03 11.28 3.43
CA GLY A 36 3.38 12.54 3.87
C GLY A 36 2.03 12.81 3.18
N LYS A 37 1.83 12.31 1.97
CA LYS A 37 0.54 12.36 1.26
C LYS A 37 -0.53 11.53 1.99
N ALA A 38 -0.22 10.29 2.37
CA ALA A 38 -1.15 9.43 3.09
C ALA A 38 -1.41 9.95 4.51
N PHE A 39 -0.38 10.40 5.23
CA PHE A 39 -0.52 10.97 6.56
C PHE A 39 -1.46 12.19 6.55
N GLY A 40 -1.19 13.15 5.67
CA GLY A 40 -1.98 14.38 5.57
C GLY A 40 -3.42 14.14 5.09
N ALA A 41 -3.68 13.09 4.30
CA ALA A 41 -5.02 12.76 3.80
C ALA A 41 -6.00 12.32 4.91
N MET A 42 -5.51 12.04 6.12
CA MET A 42 -6.37 11.80 7.28
C MET A 42 -6.95 13.10 7.89
N ALA A 43 -6.48 14.28 7.44
CA ALA A 43 -6.97 15.58 7.89
C ALA A 43 -8.19 16.06 7.10
N PRO A 44 -8.99 17.00 7.63
CA PRO A 44 -9.91 17.80 6.83
C PRO A 44 -9.18 18.59 5.73
N PRO A 45 -9.86 18.95 4.63
CA PRO A 45 -9.28 19.76 3.57
C PRO A 45 -8.63 21.05 4.10
N GLY A 46 -7.39 21.32 3.69
CA GLY A 46 -6.62 22.51 4.09
C GLY A 46 -5.92 22.40 5.45
N LYS A 47 -6.00 21.26 6.12
CA LYS A 47 -5.33 20.98 7.41
C LYS A 47 -4.27 19.88 7.31
N GLU A 48 -3.94 19.43 6.11
CA GLU A 48 -3.04 18.32 5.83
C GLU A 48 -1.63 18.60 6.35
N GLN A 49 -1.14 19.83 6.19
CA GLN A 49 0.19 20.23 6.69
C GLN A 49 0.22 20.32 8.21
N THR A 50 -0.85 20.82 8.83
CA THR A 50 -0.97 20.85 10.29
C THR A 50 -0.94 19.44 10.85
N LEU A 51 -1.72 18.51 10.27
CA LEU A 51 -1.68 17.12 10.72
C LEU A 51 -0.29 16.50 10.53
N ARG A 52 0.33 16.66 9.35
CA ARG A 52 1.72 16.19 9.09
C ARG A 52 2.73 16.68 10.13
N SER A 53 2.57 17.87 10.68
CA SER A 53 3.51 18.44 11.65
C SER A 53 3.51 17.74 13.02
N PHE A 54 2.56 16.84 13.28
CA PHE A 54 2.54 16.06 14.53
C PHE A 54 3.65 15.00 14.56
N GLY A 55 4.15 14.56 13.41
CA GLY A 55 5.14 13.50 13.28
C GLY A 55 4.51 12.12 13.54
N GLU A 56 4.02 11.91 14.75
CA GLU A 56 3.42 10.66 15.22
C GLU A 56 2.01 10.90 15.77
N LEU A 57 1.11 9.95 15.54
CA LEU A 57 -0.23 9.94 16.12
C LEU A 57 -0.81 8.53 16.17
N GLU A 58 -1.75 8.32 17.07
CA GLU A 58 -2.52 7.07 17.12
C GLU A 58 -3.55 7.01 16.00
N LEU A 59 -3.66 5.83 15.38
CA LEU A 59 -4.63 5.56 14.34
C LEU A 59 -5.32 4.22 14.58
N GLN A 60 -6.49 4.08 13.98
CA GLN A 60 -7.21 2.82 13.83
C GLN A 60 -6.99 2.31 12.42
N PHE A 61 -6.77 1.00 12.28
CA PHE A 61 -6.62 0.38 10.97
C PHE A 61 -7.37 -0.93 10.86
N ARG A 62 -7.69 -1.30 9.63
CA ARG A 62 -8.20 -2.63 9.26
C ARG A 62 -7.78 -2.94 7.83
N ARG A 63 -7.43 -4.19 7.55
CA ARG A 63 -7.23 -4.67 6.17
C ARG A 63 -8.58 -4.60 5.43
N VAL A 64 -8.54 -4.20 4.16
CA VAL A 64 -9.71 -4.15 3.29
C VAL A 64 -9.32 -4.68 1.92
N ARG A 65 -10.31 -5.14 1.15
CA ARG A 65 -10.11 -5.55 -0.24
C ARG A 65 -9.62 -4.38 -1.09
N CYS A 66 -8.54 -4.59 -1.83
CA CYS A 66 -7.93 -3.62 -2.73
C CYS A 66 -8.86 -3.31 -3.91
N LYS A 67 -9.08 -2.02 -4.17
CA LYS A 67 -9.85 -1.53 -5.32
C LYS A 67 -8.98 -0.58 -6.12
N TYR A 68 -8.73 -0.91 -7.37
CA TYR A 68 -8.03 -0.06 -8.33
C TYR A 68 -9.03 0.69 -9.22
N ALA A 69 -8.54 1.72 -9.92
CA ALA A 69 -9.35 2.47 -10.87
C ALA A 69 -9.88 1.54 -11.99
N PRO A 70 -11.08 1.81 -12.54
CA PRO A 70 -11.62 1.03 -13.65
C PRO A 70 -10.62 0.90 -14.81
N GLY A 71 -10.51 -0.31 -15.37
CA GLY A 71 -9.56 -0.62 -16.44
C GLY A 71 -8.14 -0.95 -15.98
N THR A 72 -7.81 -0.80 -14.69
CA THR A 72 -6.53 -1.28 -14.14
C THR A 72 -6.50 -2.81 -14.19
N LYS A 73 -5.48 -3.37 -14.84
CA LYS A 73 -5.26 -4.83 -14.94
C LYS A 73 -4.07 -5.23 -14.09
N ILE A 74 -4.03 -6.50 -13.72
CA ILE A 74 -2.83 -7.13 -13.16
C ILE A 74 -1.72 -7.01 -14.20
N THR A 75 -0.56 -6.55 -13.74
CA THR A 75 0.61 -6.32 -14.60
C THR A 75 1.78 -7.15 -14.12
N PHE A 76 2.42 -7.86 -15.03
CA PHE A 76 3.64 -8.61 -14.79
C PHE A 76 4.83 -7.79 -15.29
N HIS A 77 5.77 -7.47 -14.41
CA HIS A 77 6.98 -6.75 -14.75
C HIS A 77 8.19 -7.67 -14.62
N VAL A 78 8.93 -7.86 -15.71
CA VAL A 78 10.17 -8.64 -15.71
C VAL A 78 11.30 -7.78 -15.15
N GLU A 79 11.90 -8.24 -14.07
CA GLU A 79 12.98 -7.53 -13.39
C GLU A 79 14.28 -7.57 -14.21
N LYS A 80 15.08 -6.51 -14.12
CA LYS A 80 16.30 -6.30 -14.92
C LYS A 80 17.32 -7.44 -14.86
N GLY A 81 17.34 -8.20 -13.76
CA GLY A 81 18.26 -9.33 -13.57
C GLY A 81 17.89 -10.59 -14.37
N SER A 82 16.73 -10.61 -15.04
CA SER A 82 16.28 -11.76 -15.82
C SER A 82 17.13 -11.98 -17.06
N ASN A 83 17.29 -13.24 -17.46
CA ASN A 83 18.03 -13.70 -18.63
C ASN A 83 17.42 -15.02 -19.14
N PRO A 84 17.92 -15.64 -20.24
CA PRO A 84 17.32 -16.86 -20.78
C PRO A 84 17.24 -18.07 -19.83
N ASN A 85 17.99 -18.07 -18.73
CA ASN A 85 18.03 -19.16 -17.75
C ASN A 85 17.58 -18.73 -16.33
N TYR A 86 17.13 -17.49 -16.14
CA TYR A 86 16.64 -16.98 -14.86
C TYR A 86 15.55 -15.94 -15.06
N LEU A 87 14.42 -16.09 -14.38
CA LEU A 87 13.29 -15.18 -14.49
C LEU A 87 12.88 -14.70 -13.11
N ALA A 88 12.80 -13.37 -12.95
CA ALA A 88 12.21 -12.72 -11.78
C ALA A 88 11.09 -11.78 -12.24
N VAL A 89 9.89 -11.94 -11.64
CA VAL A 89 8.69 -11.19 -12.03
C VAL A 89 8.07 -10.53 -10.82
N LEU A 90 7.74 -9.24 -10.96
CA LEU A 90 6.91 -8.50 -10.03
C LEU A 90 5.47 -8.45 -10.53
N VAL A 91 4.53 -8.94 -9.72
CA VAL A 91 3.09 -8.85 -10.00
C VAL A 91 2.53 -7.58 -9.35
N LYS A 92 1.99 -6.67 -10.16
CA LYS A 92 1.46 -5.38 -9.74
C LYS A 92 -0.05 -5.33 -9.93
N PHE A 93 -0.70 -4.49 -9.13
CA PHE A 93 -2.12 -4.16 -9.24
C PHE A 93 -3.08 -5.35 -9.02
N VAL A 94 -2.71 -6.27 -8.12
CA VAL A 94 -3.57 -7.37 -7.70
C VAL A 94 -4.69 -6.81 -6.83
N SER A 95 -5.91 -6.81 -7.34
CA SER A 95 -7.09 -6.36 -6.60
C SER A 95 -7.54 -7.39 -5.55
N ASP A 96 -8.58 -7.04 -4.81
CA ASP A 96 -9.20 -7.90 -3.80
C ASP A 96 -8.25 -8.21 -2.63
N ASP A 97 -7.77 -9.45 -2.49
CA ASP A 97 -6.88 -9.82 -1.38
C ASP A 97 -5.55 -9.06 -1.43
N GLY A 98 -5.03 -8.80 -2.64
CA GLY A 98 -3.85 -7.97 -2.88
C GLY A 98 -2.49 -8.64 -2.72
N ASP A 99 -2.39 -9.68 -1.89
CA ASP A 99 -1.15 -10.44 -1.70
C ASP A 99 -1.14 -11.68 -2.60
N VAL A 100 0.03 -12.01 -3.15
CA VAL A 100 0.27 -13.22 -3.94
C VAL A 100 1.09 -14.21 -3.11
N VAL A 101 0.58 -15.43 -2.94
CA VAL A 101 1.27 -16.49 -2.15
C VAL A 101 1.90 -17.58 -3.03
N GLN A 102 1.54 -17.64 -4.31
CA GLN A 102 2.06 -18.61 -5.28
C GLN A 102 2.01 -18.01 -6.68
N MET A 103 3.02 -18.32 -7.50
CA MET A 103 3.09 -17.98 -8.92
C MET A 103 3.74 -19.13 -9.67
N ASP A 104 3.06 -19.63 -10.70
CA ASP A 104 3.54 -20.70 -11.56
C ASP A 104 3.60 -20.20 -13.01
N ILE A 105 4.47 -20.82 -13.82
CA ILE A 105 4.62 -20.54 -15.25
C ILE A 105 4.58 -21.83 -16.05
N GLN A 106 4.09 -21.75 -17.29
CA GLN A 106 4.13 -22.84 -18.25
C GLN A 106 4.48 -22.25 -19.62
N GLU A 107 5.47 -22.83 -20.29
CA GLU A 107 5.81 -22.48 -21.66
C GLU A 107 4.68 -22.92 -22.60
N SER A 108 4.26 -22.05 -23.52
CA SER A 108 3.33 -22.45 -24.57
C SER A 108 4.02 -23.45 -25.48
N LYS A 109 3.32 -24.50 -25.91
CA LYS A 109 3.81 -25.36 -26.99
C LYS A 109 4.13 -24.47 -28.20
N SER A 110 5.37 -24.50 -28.66
CA SER A 110 5.78 -23.84 -29.90
C SER A 110 4.85 -24.27 -31.05
N PRO A 111 4.51 -23.37 -31.99
CA PRO A 111 3.87 -23.77 -33.25
C PRO A 111 4.65 -24.86 -33.99
#